data_AF-A0A6L7Z288-F1
#
_entry.id   AF-A0A6L7Z288-F1
#
_cell.length_a   1.000
_cell.length_b   1.000
_cell.length_c   1.000
_cell.angle_alpha   90.00
_cell.angle_beta   90.00
_cell.angle_gamma   90.00
#
_symmetry.space_group_name_H-M   'P 1'
#
loop_
_entity.id
_entity.type
_entity.pdbx_description
1 polymer ?
#
loop_
_entity_poly.entity_id
_entity_poly.type
_entity_poly.pdbx_seq_one_letter_code
_entity_poly.pdbx_strand_id
1 'polypeptide(L)'
;MPPSPGLRRQLGLLGLTATGICAMLGAAINVIPIMLQRNVPGIGPHVMSAYVFAALPALLAALAYASLASAMPRAGGSYVYVSRSLSPYWGFVASFSQWFGLSIAIGVVSYVLIPFIRDIADAVGWAGTAAALDTGPVRVGLALAFLWAFVGVNLRGLGA
;
A
#
# COMPACT_ATOMS: atom_id res chain seq x y z
N MET A 1 -27.66 12.64 -27.93
CA MET A 1 -27.16 12.19 -26.59
C MET A 1 -26.50 13.38 -25.92
N PRO A 2 -26.93 13.79 -24.71
CA PRO A 2 -26.18 14.77 -23.95
C PRO A 2 -24.79 14.19 -23.59
N PRO A 3 -23.72 15.00 -23.58
CA PRO A 3 -22.40 14.53 -23.20
C PRO A 3 -22.41 14.05 -21.74
N SER A 4 -21.94 12.83 -21.49
CA SER A 4 -21.75 12.33 -20.12
C SER A 4 -20.80 13.27 -19.37
N PRO A 5 -21.05 13.59 -18.08
CA PRO A 5 -20.14 14.43 -17.31
C PRO A 5 -18.82 13.67 -17.14
N GLY A 6 -17.84 14.01 -17.98
CA GLY A 6 -16.52 13.39 -17.99
C GLY A 6 -15.58 14.15 -17.07
N LEU A 7 -14.79 13.42 -16.28
CA LEU A 7 -13.68 13.99 -15.53
C LEU A 7 -12.73 14.74 -16.48
N ARG A 8 -12.36 15.98 -16.13
CA ARG A 8 -11.38 16.76 -16.90
C ARG A 8 -10.01 16.08 -16.85
N ARG A 9 -9.44 15.77 -18.02
CA ARG A 9 -8.08 15.22 -18.15
C ARG A 9 -7.03 16.31 -17.89
N GLN A 10 -6.73 16.57 -16.62
CA GLN A 10 -5.74 17.58 -16.20
C GLN A 10 -4.44 16.98 -15.65
N LEU A 11 -4.40 15.67 -15.40
CA LEU A 11 -3.23 15.02 -14.82
C LEU A 11 -2.11 14.89 -15.87
N GLY A 12 -1.05 15.69 -15.72
CA GLY A 12 0.18 15.57 -16.51
C GLY A 12 1.11 14.46 -16.01
N LEU A 13 2.23 14.24 -16.70
CA LEU A 13 3.23 13.21 -16.35
C LEU A 13 3.74 13.36 -14.91
N LEU A 14 4.02 14.59 -14.47
CA LEU A 14 4.50 14.85 -13.11
C LEU A 14 3.44 14.50 -12.06
N GLY A 15 2.18 14.86 -12.30
CA GLY A 15 1.08 14.50 -11.40
C GLY A 15 0.87 12.98 -11.32
N LEU A 16 0.96 12.29 -12.46
CA LEU A 16 0.82 10.84 -12.53
C LEU A 16 1.96 10.11 -11.80
N THR A 17 3.21 10.51 -12.06
CA THR A 17 4.40 9.92 -11.43
C THR A 17 4.44 10.21 -9.93
N ALA A 18 4.15 11.43 -9.50
CA ALA A 18 4.05 11.79 -8.09
C ALA A 18 2.99 10.96 -7.37
N THR A 19 1.81 10.79 -7.97
CA THR A 19 0.74 9.95 -7.39
C THR A 19 1.20 8.49 -7.22
N GLY A 20 1.90 7.94 -8.22
CA GLY A 20 2.45 6.58 -8.15
C GLY A 20 3.50 6.43 -7.04
N ILE A 21 4.43 7.39 -6.93
CA ILE A 21 5.47 7.39 -5.89
C ILE A 21 4.83 7.49 -4.49
N CYS A 22 3.89 8.42 -4.30
CA CYS A 22 3.19 8.57 -3.02
C CYS A 22 2.37 7.32 -2.64
N ALA A 23 1.81 6.60 -3.62
CA ALA A 23 1.10 5.36 -3.37
C ALA A 23 2.02 4.18 -2.97
N MET A 24 3.29 4.19 -3.40
CA MET A 24 4.26 3.13 -3.08
C MET A 24 5.09 3.44 -1.83
N LEU A 25 5.47 4.69 -1.61
CA LEU A 25 6.22 5.11 -0.43
C LEU A 25 5.28 5.22 0.77
N GLY A 26 5.42 4.31 1.73
CA GLY A 26 4.59 4.30 2.92
C GLY A 26 5.23 3.58 4.10
N ALA A 27 4.39 3.08 5.00
CA ALA A 27 4.85 2.33 6.18
C ALA A 27 5.73 1.13 5.80
N ALA A 28 5.50 0.49 4.67
CA ALA A 28 6.21 -0.72 4.24
C ALA A 28 7.74 -0.53 4.19
N ILE A 29 8.25 0.57 3.64
CA ILE A 29 9.72 0.76 3.53
C ILE A 29 10.38 1.12 4.86
N ASN A 30 9.63 1.74 5.79
CA ASN A 30 10.16 2.15 7.09
C ASN A 30 10.05 1.03 8.13
N VAL A 31 8.99 0.21 8.05
CA VAL A 31 8.66 -0.80 9.06
C VAL A 31 9.26 -2.16 8.73
N ILE A 32 9.18 -2.60 7.46
CA ILE A 32 9.56 -3.96 7.09
C ILE A 32 11.05 -4.24 7.34
N PRO A 33 12.00 -3.34 7.01
CA PRO A 33 13.41 -3.58 7.30
C PRO A 33 13.69 -3.73 8.79
N ILE A 34 13.09 -2.87 9.62
CA ILE A 34 13.26 -2.91 11.08
C ILE A 34 12.67 -4.20 11.64
N MET A 35 11.48 -4.59 11.19
CA MET A 35 10.84 -5.85 11.60
C MET A 35 11.64 -7.07 11.15
N LEU A 36 12.21 -7.05 9.95
CA LEU A 36 13.03 -8.16 9.44
C LEU A 36 14.33 -8.30 10.24
N GLN A 37 15.00 -7.19 10.54
CA GLN A 37 16.20 -7.18 11.39
C GLN A 37 15.91 -7.66 12.82
N ARG A 38 14.75 -7.30 13.37
CA ARG A 38 14.34 -7.73 14.71
C ARG A 38 13.97 -9.21 14.78
N ASN A 39 13.30 -9.73 13.76
CA ASN A 39 12.78 -11.11 13.78
C ASN A 39 13.78 -12.15 13.27
N VAL A 40 14.80 -11.75 12.51
CA VAL A 40 15.81 -12.69 12.00
C VAL A 40 17.22 -12.27 12.43
N PRO A 41 17.78 -12.94 13.46
CA PRO A 41 19.14 -12.69 13.91
C PRO A 41 20.16 -12.89 12.77
N GLY A 42 21.07 -11.93 12.59
CA GLY A 42 22.18 -12.03 11.62
C GLY A 42 21.85 -11.63 10.18
N ILE A 43 20.61 -11.24 9.85
CA ILE A 43 20.24 -10.80 8.49
C ILE A 43 20.84 -9.44 8.10
N GLY A 44 21.21 -8.58 9.07
CA GLY A 44 21.58 -7.17 8.87
C GLY A 44 22.31 -6.81 7.56
N PRO A 45 23.43 -7.46 7.22
CA PRO A 45 24.19 -7.16 5.98
C PRO A 45 23.45 -7.53 4.69
N HIS A 46 22.57 -8.53 4.74
CA HIS A 46 21.91 -9.13 3.57
C HIS A 46 20.58 -8.45 3.20
N VAL A 47 20.04 -7.57 4.06
CA VAL A 47 18.79 -6.84 3.78
C VAL A 47 18.91 -6.07 2.47
N MET A 48 19.99 -5.29 2.30
CA MET A 48 20.18 -4.47 1.10
C MET A 48 20.27 -5.33 -0.17
N SER A 49 21.04 -6.43 -0.14
CA SER A 49 21.13 -7.36 -1.28
C SER A 49 19.77 -8.01 -1.62
N ALA A 50 18.97 -8.34 -0.61
CA ALA A 50 17.63 -8.90 -0.83
C ALA A 50 16.68 -7.87 -1.49
N TYR A 51 16.76 -6.60 -1.11
CA TYR A 51 16.00 -5.52 -1.75
C TYR A 51 16.41 -5.31 -3.21
N VAL A 52 17.72 -5.31 -3.50
CA VAL A 52 18.21 -5.22 -4.88
C VAL A 52 17.74 -6.41 -5.71
N PHE A 53 17.78 -7.62 -5.15
CA PHE A 53 17.26 -8.81 -5.83
C PHE A 53 15.74 -8.72 -6.07
N ALA A 54 14.97 -8.25 -5.09
CA ALA A 54 13.52 -8.04 -5.23
C ALA A 54 13.15 -6.95 -6.24
N ALA A 55 14.03 -5.96 -6.48
CA ALA A 55 13.82 -4.92 -7.47
C ALA A 55 13.78 -5.49 -8.91
N LEU A 56 14.49 -6.58 -9.19
CA LEU A 56 14.56 -7.17 -10.53
C LEU A 56 13.18 -7.64 -11.05
N PRO A 57 12.45 -8.54 -10.37
CA PRO A 57 11.11 -8.94 -10.83
C PRO A 57 10.13 -7.76 -10.79
N ALA A 58 10.27 -6.82 -9.86
CA ALA A 58 9.43 -5.62 -9.80
C ALA A 58 9.60 -4.74 -11.05
N LEU A 59 10.84 -4.56 -11.55
CA LEU A 59 11.12 -3.82 -12.78
C LEU A 59 10.53 -4.53 -14.01
N LEU A 60 10.67 -5.86 -14.09
CA LEU A 60 10.08 -6.63 -15.19
C LEU A 60 8.56 -6.51 -15.20
N ALA A 61 7.92 -6.60 -14.02
CA ALA A 61 6.48 -6.37 -13.89
C ALA A 61 6.10 -4.93 -14.30
N ALA A 62 6.84 -3.92 -13.85
CA ALA A 62 6.59 -2.52 -14.20
C ALA A 62 6.66 -2.28 -15.72
N LEU A 63 7.63 -2.88 -16.42
CA LEU A 63 7.75 -2.80 -17.87
C LEU A 63 6.57 -3.47 -18.58
N ALA A 64 6.13 -4.64 -18.09
CA ALA A 64 4.94 -5.31 -18.62
C ALA A 64 3.67 -4.47 -18.42
N TYR A 65 3.50 -3.86 -17.25
CA TYR A 65 2.38 -2.93 -17.00
C TYR A 65 2.47 -1.67 -17.87
N ALA A 66 3.67 -1.14 -18.11
CA ALA A 66 3.87 0.03 -18.97
C ALA A 66 3.53 -0.26 -20.44
N SER A 67 3.91 -1.43 -20.96
CA SER A 67 3.57 -1.83 -22.33
C SER A 67 2.07 -2.06 -22.51
N LEU A 68 1.42 -2.73 -21.54
CA LEU A 68 -0.03 -2.95 -21.53
C LEU A 68 -0.81 -1.64 -21.38
N ALA A 69 -0.38 -0.74 -20.50
CA ALA A 69 -1.00 0.57 -20.32
C ALA A 69 -0.90 1.44 -21.59
N SER A 70 0.22 1.36 -22.30
CA SER A 70 0.42 2.08 -23.57
C SER A 70 -0.42 1.47 -24.70
N ALA A 71 -0.55 0.15 -24.75
CA ALA A 71 -1.37 -0.55 -25.74
C ALA A 71 -2.89 -0.41 -25.49
N MET A 72 -3.31 -0.26 -24.23
CA MET A 72 -4.71 -0.19 -23.81
C MET A 72 -4.97 1.05 -22.94
N PRO A 73 -5.03 2.28 -23.52
CA PRO A 73 -5.14 3.54 -22.78
C PRO A 73 -6.58 3.80 -22.31
N ARG A 74 -7.16 2.86 -21.56
CA ARG A 74 -8.50 2.92 -20.97
C ARG A 74 -8.38 2.70 -19.47
N ALA A 75 -9.20 3.40 -18.69
CA ALA A 75 -9.32 3.14 -17.26
C ALA A 75 -9.82 1.71 -17.04
N GLY A 76 -9.08 0.89 -16.28
CA GLY A 76 -9.38 -0.54 -16.17
C GLY A 76 -8.39 -1.41 -15.38
N GLY A 77 -7.13 -0.98 -15.26
CA GLY A 77 -6.13 -1.66 -14.43
C GLY A 77 -5.91 -3.14 -14.78
N SER A 78 -5.49 -3.93 -13.78
CA SER A 78 -5.15 -5.36 -13.93
C SER A 78 -6.30 -6.18 -14.54
N TYR A 79 -7.56 -5.86 -14.23
CA TYR A 79 -8.72 -6.55 -14.80
C TYR A 79 -8.75 -6.45 -16.32
N VAL A 80 -8.68 -5.22 -16.85
CA VAL A 80 -8.81 -4.97 -18.28
C VAL A 80 -7.61 -5.50 -19.05
N TYR A 81 -6.41 -5.43 -18.48
CA TYR A 81 -5.21 -5.97 -19.12
C TYR A 81 -5.28 -7.50 -19.27
N VAL A 82 -5.57 -8.21 -18.17
CA VAL A 82 -5.58 -9.68 -18.15
C VAL A 82 -6.81 -10.27 -18.85
N SER A 83 -7.99 -9.63 -18.70
CA SER A 83 -9.21 -10.11 -19.35
C SER A 83 -9.15 -10.05 -20.87
N ARG A 84 -8.41 -9.07 -21.42
CA ARG A 84 -8.22 -8.91 -22.87
C ARG A 84 -7.08 -9.75 -23.44
N SER A 85 -6.05 -10.06 -22.63
CA SER A 85 -4.91 -10.84 -23.09
C SER A 85 -5.08 -12.36 -22.93
N LEU A 86 -5.83 -12.80 -21.91
CA LEU A 86 -5.97 -14.21 -21.55
C LEU A 86 -7.45 -14.64 -21.54
N SER A 87 -8.19 -14.28 -20.50
CA SER A 87 -9.63 -14.55 -20.40
C SER A 87 -10.28 -13.71 -19.30
N PRO A 88 -11.61 -13.46 -19.37
CA PRO A 88 -12.34 -12.74 -18.33
C PRO A 88 -12.19 -13.36 -16.93
N TYR A 89 -12.12 -14.69 -16.85
CA TYR A 89 -11.93 -15.40 -15.59
C TYR A 89 -10.58 -15.07 -14.95
N TRP A 90 -9.48 -15.12 -15.72
CA TRP A 90 -8.16 -14.75 -15.21
C TRP A 90 -8.08 -13.27 -14.85
N GLY A 91 -8.80 -12.40 -15.58
CA GLY A 91 -8.95 -11.00 -15.23
C GLY A 91 -9.59 -10.80 -13.86
N PHE A 92 -10.67 -11.54 -13.57
CA PHE A 92 -11.31 -11.53 -12.26
C PHE A 92 -10.34 -12.01 -11.17
N VAL A 93 -9.71 -13.17 -11.35
CA VAL A 93 -8.78 -13.75 -10.36
C VAL A 93 -7.66 -12.77 -10.03
N ALA A 94 -7.02 -12.15 -11.02
CA ALA A 94 -5.95 -11.18 -10.81
C ALA A 94 -6.44 -9.96 -10.00
N SER A 95 -7.62 -9.43 -10.34
CA SER A 95 -8.16 -8.23 -9.72
C SER A 95 -8.70 -8.48 -8.32
N PHE A 96 -9.36 -9.62 -8.13
CA PHE A 96 -9.84 -10.07 -6.83
C PHE A 96 -8.68 -10.33 -5.87
N SER A 97 -7.63 -11.01 -6.35
CA SER A 97 -6.42 -11.26 -5.55
C SER A 97 -5.73 -9.96 -5.15
N GLN A 98 -5.64 -8.98 -6.07
CA GLN A 98 -5.09 -7.66 -5.78
C GLN A 98 -5.92 -6.90 -4.74
N TRP A 99 -7.25 -6.88 -4.91
CA TRP A 99 -8.17 -6.23 -3.96
C TRP A 99 -8.09 -6.87 -2.57
N PHE A 100 -8.10 -8.20 -2.51
CA PHE A 100 -8.01 -8.95 -1.27
C PHE A 100 -6.67 -8.72 -0.56
N GLY A 101 -5.55 -8.79 -1.31
CA GLY A 101 -4.22 -8.52 -0.79
C GLY A 101 -4.07 -7.10 -0.24
N LEU A 102 -4.61 -6.11 -0.95
CA LEU A 102 -4.59 -4.71 -0.50
C LEU A 102 -5.46 -4.52 0.75
N SER A 103 -6.60 -5.20 0.84
CA SER A 103 -7.48 -5.14 2.03
C SER A 103 -6.76 -5.67 3.28
N ILE A 104 -6.04 -6.80 3.15
CA ILE A 104 -5.20 -7.32 4.24
C ILE A 104 -4.07 -6.36 4.57
N ALA A 105 -3.38 -5.83 3.55
CA ALA A 105 -2.25 -4.91 3.74
C ALA A 105 -2.68 -3.66 4.52
N ILE A 106 -3.83 -3.07 4.21
CA ILE A 106 -4.38 -1.92 4.94
C ILE A 106 -4.60 -2.28 6.43
N GLY A 107 -5.15 -3.46 6.72
CA GLY A 107 -5.33 -3.94 8.09
C GLY A 107 -4.01 -4.12 8.84
N VAL A 108 -3.01 -4.73 8.19
CA VAL A 108 -1.66 -4.91 8.76
C VAL A 108 -1.00 -3.56 9.03
N VAL A 109 -1.05 -2.63 8.08
CA VAL A 109 -0.48 -1.28 8.23
C VAL A 109 -1.12 -0.56 9.43
N SER A 110 -2.45 -0.64 9.56
CA SER A 110 -3.16 -0.05 10.70
C SER A 110 -2.71 -0.63 12.04
N TYR A 111 -2.48 -1.94 12.09
CA TYR A 111 -2.05 -2.64 13.30
C TYR A 111 -0.57 -2.37 13.67
N VAL A 112 0.29 -2.21 12.66
CA VAL A 112 1.73 -1.99 12.87
C VAL A 112 2.08 -0.52 13.14
N LEU A 113 1.18 0.42 12.86
CA LEU A 113 1.35 1.81 13.26
C LEU A 113 1.52 1.96 14.79
N ILE A 114 0.79 1.17 15.57
CA ILE A 114 0.81 1.28 17.04
C ILE A 114 2.17 0.95 17.67
N PRO A 115 2.83 -0.20 17.36
CA PRO A 115 4.17 -0.45 17.87
C PRO A 115 5.20 0.56 17.35
N PHE A 116 4.99 1.16 16.18
CA PHE A 116 5.85 2.26 15.72
C PHE A 116 5.72 3.51 16.62
N ILE A 117 4.50 3.88 17.00
CA ILE A 117 4.27 4.96 17.98
C ILE A 117 4.84 4.59 19.36
N ARG A 118 4.70 3.33 19.77
CA ARG A 118 5.30 2.80 21.01
C ARG A 118 6.82 2.96 21.01
N ASP A 119 7.49 2.57 19.92
CA ASP A 119 8.95 2.67 19.80
C ASP A 119 9.43 4.13 19.87
N ILE A 120 8.65 5.08 19.32
CA ILE A 120 8.90 6.51 19.48
C ILE A 120 8.71 6.95 20.94
N ALA A 121 7.64 6.51 21.60
CA ALA A 121 7.38 6.83 23.00
C ALA A 121 8.48 6.31 23.93
N ASP A 122 8.97 5.09 23.68
CA ASP A 122 10.13 4.50 24.37
C ASP A 122 11.40 5.33 24.12
N ALA A 123 11.66 5.72 22.87
CA ALA A 123 12.83 6.52 22.50
C ALA A 123 12.86 7.90 23.17
N VAL A 124 11.70 8.50 23.44
CA VAL A 124 11.57 9.81 24.12
C VAL A 124 11.51 9.66 25.65
N GLY A 125 11.54 8.43 26.18
CA GLY A 125 11.57 8.14 27.61
C GLY A 125 10.19 8.09 28.28
N TRP A 126 9.10 8.01 27.52
CA TRP A 126 7.73 7.92 28.04
C TRP A 126 7.31 6.47 28.33
N ALA A 127 8.02 5.81 29.24
CA ALA A 127 7.85 4.38 29.55
C ALA A 127 6.40 3.99 29.91
N GLY A 128 5.67 4.85 30.63
CA GLY A 128 4.26 4.59 30.98
C GLY A 128 3.33 4.53 29.76
N THR A 129 3.55 5.40 28.77
CA THR A 129 2.76 5.40 27.53
C THR A 129 3.10 4.23 26.62
N ALA A 130 4.39 3.86 26.53
CA ALA A 130 4.81 2.70 25.77
C ALA A 130 4.24 1.40 26.35
N ALA A 131 4.27 1.25 27.68
CA ALA A 131 3.65 0.11 28.36
C ALA A 131 2.13 0.02 28.10
N ALA A 132 1.43 1.15 28.08
CA ALA A 132 0.01 1.19 27.75
C ALA A 132 -0.26 0.76 26.29
N LEU A 133 0.56 1.20 25.34
CA LEU A 133 0.45 0.86 23.92
C LEU A 133 0.77 -0.61 23.61
N ASP A 134 1.53 -1.28 24.47
CA ASP A 134 1.87 -2.70 24.32
C ASP A 134 0.73 -3.64 24.76
N THR A 135 -0.29 -3.11 25.47
CA THR A 135 -1.44 -3.90 25.88
C THR A 135 -2.34 -4.26 24.68
N GLY A 136 -2.71 -5.53 24.57
CA GLY A 136 -3.50 -6.07 23.45
C GLY A 136 -4.79 -5.28 23.14
N PRO A 137 -5.64 -4.97 24.13
CA PRO A 137 -6.87 -4.21 23.90
C PRO A 137 -6.62 -2.79 23.40
N VAL A 138 -5.65 -2.06 23.96
CA VAL A 138 -5.31 -0.68 23.54
C VAL A 138 -4.76 -0.71 22.12
N ARG A 139 -3.88 -1.65 21.82
CA ARG A 139 -3.28 -1.79 20.50
C ARG A 139 -4.32 -2.04 19.41
N VAL A 140 -5.21 -3.01 19.63
CA VAL A 140 -6.29 -3.31 18.67
C VAL A 140 -7.28 -2.15 18.59
N GLY A 141 -7.65 -1.56 19.71
CA GLY A 141 -8.60 -0.43 19.77
C GLY A 141 -8.10 0.78 18.98
N LEU A 142 -6.84 1.19 19.18
CA LEU A 142 -6.24 2.31 18.47
C LEU A 142 -6.03 1.99 16.98
N ALA A 143 -5.63 0.77 16.63
CA ALA A 143 -5.51 0.36 15.24
C ALA A 143 -6.85 0.40 14.50
N LEU A 144 -7.94 -0.03 15.13
CA LEU A 144 -9.29 0.06 14.56
C LEU A 144 -9.77 1.51 14.48
N ALA A 145 -9.53 2.31 15.51
CA ALA A 145 -9.88 3.73 15.50
C ALA A 145 -9.18 4.48 14.37
N PHE A 146 -7.89 4.20 14.14
CA PHE A 146 -7.12 4.76 13.03
C PHE A 146 -7.70 4.35 11.68
N LEU A 147 -7.97 3.06 11.48
CA LEU A 147 -8.59 2.54 10.25
C LEU A 147 -9.92 3.25 9.96
N TRP A 148 -10.83 3.29 10.94
CA TRP A 148 -12.16 3.87 10.78
C TRP A 148 -12.13 5.39 10.61
N ALA A 149 -11.19 6.09 11.25
CA ALA A 149 -10.98 7.51 11.03
C ALA A 149 -10.62 7.78 9.56
N PHE A 150 -9.68 7.03 8.98
CA PHE A 150 -9.32 7.16 7.57
C PHE A 150 -10.47 6.79 6.62
N VAL A 151 -11.24 5.74 6.93
CA VAL A 151 -12.46 5.42 6.18
C VAL A 151 -13.42 6.62 6.21
N GLY A 152 -13.64 7.23 7.38
CA GLY A 152 -14.49 8.40 7.53
C GLY A 152 -14.00 9.62 6.72
N VAL A 153 -12.69 9.88 6.70
CA VAL A 153 -12.10 10.95 5.87
C VAL A 153 -12.32 10.66 4.39
N ASN A 154 -12.09 9.43 3.93
CA ASN A 154 -12.30 9.05 2.53
C ASN A 154 -13.77 9.19 2.11
N LEU A 155 -14.71 8.78 2.97
CA LEU A 155 -16.14 8.93 2.70
C LEU A 155 -16.58 10.39 2.61
N ARG A 156 -16.04 11.28 3.46
CA ARG A 156 -16.31 12.73 3.39
C ARG A 156 -15.71 13.37 2.13
N GLY A 157 -14.52 12.93 1.72
CA GLY A 157 -13.86 13.42 0.51
C GLY A 157 -14.60 13.06 -0.79
N LEU A 158 -15.41 12.01 -0.79
CA LEU A 158 -16.26 11.63 -1.94
C LEU A 158 -17.48 12.55 -2.14
N GLY A 159 -17.86 13.30 -1.11
CA GLY A 159 -19.02 14.20 -1.13
C GLY A 159 -18.72 15.65 -1.53
N ALA A 160 -17.45 15.97 -1.82
CA ALA A 160 -16.97 17.29 -2.25
C ALA A 160 -16.54 17.26 -3.73
#